data_AF-A0A1Q9NQG6-F1
#
_entry.id   AF-A0A1Q9NQG6-F1
#
_cell.length_a   1.000
_cell.length_b   1.000
_cell.length_c   1.000
_cell.angle_alpha   90.00
_cell.angle_beta   90.00
_cell.angle_gamma   90.00
#
_symmetry.space_group_name_H-M   'P 1'
#
loop_
_entity.id
_entity.type
_entity.pdbx_description
1 polymer ?
#
loop_
_entity_poly.entity_id
_entity_poly.type
_entity_poly.pdbx_seq_one_letter_code
_entity_poly.pdbx_strand_id
1 'polypeptide(L)'
;MIEIIFILSIITILFSYYSLEAEDRLHSVISLGLATISAGCIFLYLGAVYVAVFHFLVYSGVMTVLFAALAHFLPEDVVAATIEVAQVDVSKEVAQDA
;
A
#
# COMPACT_ATOMS: atom_id res chain seq x y z
N MET A 1 -0.74 26.28 3.04
CA MET A 1 -1.17 25.01 3.67
C MET A 1 -1.88 24.10 2.66
N ILE A 2 -2.94 24.57 2.02
CA ILE A 2 -3.65 23.83 0.96
C ILE A 2 -2.79 23.51 -0.26
N GLU A 3 -1.95 24.45 -0.72
CA GLU A 3 -1.06 24.21 -1.86
C GLU A 3 -0.08 23.05 -1.61
N ILE A 4 0.49 22.97 -0.40
CA ILE A 4 1.40 21.89 0.00
C ILE A 4 0.68 20.55 0.00
N ILE A 5 -0.54 20.50 0.54
CA ILE A 5 -1.38 19.28 0.52
C ILE A 5 -1.64 18.85 -0.92
N PHE A 6 -1.94 19.79 -1.82
CA PHE A 6 -2.20 19.48 -3.22
C PHE A 6 -0.96 18.89 -3.92
N ILE A 7 0.21 19.47 -3.69
CA ILE A 7 1.49 18.96 -4.23
C ILE A 7 1.78 17.55 -3.68
N LEU A 8 1.64 17.34 -2.37
CA LEU A 8 1.83 16.02 -1.77
C LEU A 8 0.83 14.99 -2.29
N SER A 9 -0.43 15.36 -2.53
CA SER A 9 -1.42 14.47 -3.11
C SER A 9 -1.02 14.02 -4.52
N ILE A 10 -0.54 14.94 -5.36
CA ILE A 10 -0.04 14.60 -6.69
C ILE A 10 1.16 13.65 -6.59
N ILE A 11 2.12 13.95 -5.71
CA ILE A 11 3.30 13.08 -5.48
C ILE A 11 2.86 11.68 -5.03
N THR A 12 1.90 11.61 -4.10
CA THR A 12 1.36 10.35 -3.58
C THR A 12 0.72 9.52 -4.70
N ILE A 13 -0.07 10.16 -5.58
CA ILE A 13 -0.70 9.51 -6.72
C ILE A 13 0.36 8.99 -7.71
N LEU A 14 1.41 9.78 -8.00
CA LEU A 14 2.48 9.36 -8.90
C LEU A 14 3.26 8.16 -8.35
N PHE A 15 3.64 8.15 -7.07
CA PHE A 15 4.30 7.00 -6.45
C PHE A 15 3.40 5.77 -6.37
N SER A 16 2.11 5.96 -6.09
CA SER A 16 1.12 4.90 -6.09
C SER A 16 0.97 4.27 -7.48
N TYR A 17 0.88 5.12 -8.52
CA TYR A 17 0.84 4.66 -9.90
C TYR A 17 2.12 3.90 -10.28
N TYR A 18 3.30 4.45 -9.95
CA TYR A 18 4.57 3.77 -10.20
C TYR A 18 4.70 2.44 -9.47
N SER A 19 4.10 2.32 -8.28
CA SER A 19 4.05 1.06 -7.53
C SER A 19 3.27 -0.03 -8.29
N LEU A 20 2.21 0.34 -9.02
CA LEU A 20 1.41 -0.61 -9.80
C LEU A 20 2.09 -1.06 -11.09
N GLU A 21 2.91 -0.21 -11.70
CA GLU A 21 3.56 -0.49 -12.99
C GLU A 21 4.97 -1.09 -12.85
N ALA A 22 5.52 -1.14 -11.63
CA ALA A 22 6.83 -1.73 -11.37
C ALA A 22 6.82 -3.25 -11.61
N GLU A 23 7.67 -3.70 -12.54
CA GLU A 23 7.82 -5.12 -12.90
C GLU A 23 8.48 -5.93 -11.77
N ASP A 24 9.37 -5.30 -11.01
CA ASP A 24 9.99 -5.88 -9.82
C ASP A 24 9.13 -5.62 -8.57
N ARG A 25 8.72 -6.71 -7.90
CA ARG A 25 7.90 -6.67 -6.69
C ARG A 25 8.51 -5.88 -5.56
N LEU A 26 9.85 -5.92 -5.40
CA LEU A 26 10.51 -5.14 -4.35
C LEU A 26 10.43 -3.65 -4.65
N HIS A 27 10.66 -3.25 -5.91
CA HIS A 27 10.47 -1.86 -6.33
C HIS A 27 9.02 -1.39 -6.17
N SER A 28 8.06 -2.25 -6.49
CA SER A 28 6.64 -1.98 -6.28
C SER A 28 6.33 -1.67 -4.81
N VAL A 29 6.78 -2.54 -3.89
CA VAL A 29 6.54 -2.37 -2.45
C VAL A 29 7.25 -1.15 -1.87
N ILE A 30 8.49 -0.87 -2.31
CA ILE A 30 9.24 0.31 -1.85
C ILE A 30 8.55 1.61 -2.32
N SER A 31 8.08 1.63 -3.57
CA SER A 31 7.31 2.77 -4.10
C SER A 31 5.99 2.96 -3.32
N LEU A 32 5.31 1.87 -2.97
CA LEU A 32 4.12 1.92 -2.11
C LEU A 32 4.46 2.50 -0.74
N GLY A 33 5.58 2.10 -0.15
CA GLY A 33 6.11 2.66 1.10
C GLY A 33 6.27 4.18 1.00
N LEU A 34 6.93 4.68 -0.04
CA LEU A 34 7.07 6.12 -0.29
C LEU A 34 5.73 6.85 -0.46
N ALA A 35 4.76 6.22 -1.14
CA ALA A 35 3.40 6.77 -1.25
C ALA A 35 2.73 6.89 0.13
N THR A 36 2.85 5.89 1.00
CA THR A 36 2.29 5.96 2.37
C THR A 36 3.01 6.98 3.25
N ILE A 37 4.32 7.20 3.10
CA ILE A 37 5.04 8.28 3.78
C ILE A 37 4.47 9.64 3.36
N SER A 38 4.29 9.84 2.05
CA SER A 38 3.70 11.08 1.51
C SER A 38 2.27 11.30 2.03
N ALA A 39 1.45 10.25 2.09
CA ALA A 39 0.11 10.31 2.69
C ALA A 39 0.15 10.64 4.19
N GLY A 40 1.10 10.07 4.95
CA GLY A 40 1.34 10.41 6.35
C GLY A 40 1.64 11.89 6.55
N CYS A 41 2.43 12.49 5.65
CA CYS A 41 2.72 13.92 5.67
C CYS A 41 1.46 14.76 5.44
N ILE A 42 0.54 14.33 4.55
CA ILE A 42 -0.75 15.00 4.36
C ILE A 42 -1.56 15.02 5.66
N PHE A 43 -1.59 13.91 6.41
CA PHE A 43 -2.28 13.86 7.70
C PHE A 43 -1.67 14.80 8.75
N LEU A 44 -0.35 15.01 8.74
CA LEU A 44 0.28 16.02 9.60
C LEU A 44 -0.22 17.43 9.26
N TYR A 45 -0.27 17.79 7.97
CA TYR A 45 -0.74 19.11 7.54
C TYR A 45 -2.23 19.35 7.78
N LEU A 46 -3.04 18.30 7.86
CA LEU A 46 -4.45 18.36 8.23
C LEU A 46 -4.67 18.48 9.75
N GLY A 47 -3.61 18.45 10.56
CA GLY A 47 -3.71 18.49 12.03
C GLY A 47 -4.07 17.15 12.67
N ALA A 48 -4.18 16.08 11.88
CA ALA A 48 -4.49 14.73 12.34
C ALA A 48 -3.22 13.98 12.80
N VAL A 49 -2.52 14.54 13.80
CA VAL A 49 -1.20 14.06 14.24
C VAL A 49 -1.21 12.60 14.70
N TYR A 50 -2.23 12.18 15.45
CA TYR A 50 -2.37 10.80 15.90
C TYR A 50 -2.44 9.82 14.71
N VAL A 51 -3.28 10.14 13.73
CA VAL A 51 -3.44 9.34 12.51
C VAL A 51 -2.14 9.31 11.72
N ALA A 52 -1.45 10.44 11.60
CA ALA A 52 -0.17 10.52 10.88
C ALA A 52 0.90 9.62 11.51
N VAL A 53 1.06 9.65 12.84
CA VAL A 53 2.04 8.81 13.55
C VAL A 53 1.73 7.32 13.35
N PHE A 54 0.45 6.94 13.47
CA PHE A 54 0.02 5.57 13.16
C PHE A 54 0.27 5.22 11.69
N HIS A 55 0.09 6.16 10.78
CA HIS A 55 0.35 5.96 9.37
C HIS A 55 1.82 5.70 9.08
N PHE A 56 2.72 6.45 9.72
CA PHE A 56 4.16 6.23 9.58
C PHE A 56 4.63 4.92 10.21
N LEU A 57 4.18 4.58 11.42
CA LEU A 57 4.62 3.34 12.07
C LEU A 57 4.03 2.10 11.41
N VAL A 58 2.71 2.06 11.21
CA VAL A 58 2.01 0.84 10.83
C VAL A 58 2.04 0.67 9.32
N TYR A 59 1.62 1.67 8.56
CA TYR A 59 1.48 1.54 7.11
C TYR A 59 2.83 1.67 6.40
N SER A 60 3.60 2.72 6.70
CA SER A 60 4.91 2.90 6.07
C SER A 60 6.02 2.03 6.68
N GLY A 61 5.93 1.70 7.97
CA GLY A 61 6.92 0.88 8.65
C GLY A 61 6.60 -0.60 8.53
N VAL A 62 5.65 -1.06 9.34
CA VAL A 62 5.35 -2.49 9.50
C VAL A 62 4.84 -3.11 8.20
N MET A 63 3.84 -2.51 7.55
CA MET A 63 3.23 -3.10 6.35
C MET A 63 4.21 -3.11 5.16
N THR A 64 4.97 -2.04 4.95
CA THR A 64 6.00 -2.02 3.89
C THR A 64 7.06 -3.08 4.11
N VAL A 65 7.57 -3.25 5.34
CA VAL A 65 8.57 -4.30 5.64
C VAL A 65 7.99 -5.69 5.47
N LEU A 66 6.75 -5.91 5.93
CA LEU A 66 6.07 -7.19 5.77
C LEU A 66 5.86 -7.54 4.30
N PHE A 67 5.38 -6.59 3.50
CA PHE A 67 5.22 -6.80 2.06
C PHE A 67 6.55 -6.99 1.34
N ALA A 68 7.61 -6.29 1.76
CA ALA A 68 8.93 -6.46 1.17
C ALA A 68 9.50 -7.86 1.50
N ALA A 69 9.30 -8.33 2.73
CA ALA A 69 9.67 -9.68 3.14
C ALA A 69 8.89 -10.72 2.34
N LEU A 70 7.56 -10.56 2.20
CA LEU A 70 6.75 -11.47 1.39
C LEU A 70 7.19 -11.46 -0.08
N ALA A 71 7.44 -10.29 -0.66
CA ALA A 71 7.94 -10.16 -2.03
C ALA A 71 9.28 -10.87 -2.25
N HIS A 72 10.12 -10.95 -1.21
CA HIS A 72 11.42 -11.61 -1.27
C HIS A 72 11.35 -13.13 -0.99
N PHE A 73 10.58 -13.55 0.01
CA PHE A 73 10.58 -14.93 0.51
C PHE A 73 9.55 -15.84 -0.17
N LEU A 74 8.47 -15.29 -0.75
CA LEU A 74 7.45 -16.11 -1.42
C LEU A 74 7.73 -16.26 -2.91
N PRO A 75 7.85 -17.50 -3.42
CA PRO A 75 8.02 -17.75 -4.83
C PRO A 75 6.72 -17.44 -5.60
N GLU A 76 6.87 -17.04 -6.86
CA GLU A 76 5.79 -16.45 -7.66
C GLU A 76 4.60 -17.38 -7.89
N ASP A 77 4.86 -18.68 -7.99
CA ASP A 77 3.89 -19.74 -8.20
C ASP A 77 2.94 -19.91 -7.00
N VAL A 78 3.48 -19.79 -5.78
CA VAL A 78 2.68 -19.89 -4.55
C VAL A 78 1.79 -18.65 -4.38
N VAL A 79 2.28 -17.47 -4.75
CA VAL A 79 1.50 -16.22 -4.70
C VAL A 79 0.31 -16.30 -5.66
N ALA A 80 0.53 -16.74 -6.89
CA ALA A 80 -0.54 -16.89 -7.89
C ALA A 80 -1.62 -17.88 -7.43
N ALA A 81 -1.21 -19.03 -6.89
CA ALA A 81 -2.14 -20.03 -6.35
C ALA A 81 -2.95 -19.50 -5.16
N THR A 82 -2.33 -18.72 -4.28
CA THR A 82 -3.01 -18.14 -3.11
C THR A 82 -4.05 -17.10 -3.52
N ILE A 83 -3.76 -16.27 -4.53
CA ILE A 83 -4.72 -15.29 -5.05
C ILE A 83 -5.91 -16.00 -5.70
N GLU A 84 -5.67 -17.06 -6.49
CA GLU A 84 -6.76 -17.83 -7.11
C GLU A 84 -7.71 -18.44 -6.06
N VAL A 85 -7.16 -19.07 -5.01
CA VAL A 85 -7.96 -19.64 -3.92
C VAL A 85 -8.72 -18.53 -3.16
N ALA A 86 -8.09 -17.40 -2.87
CA ALA A 86 -8.73 -16.28 -2.18
C ALA A 86 -9.89 -15.67 -2.99
N GLN A 87 -9.74 -15.54 -4.31
CA GLN A 87 -10.82 -15.05 -5.18
C GLN A 87 -12.01 -16.01 -5.24
N VAL A 88 -11.76 -17.33 -5.21
CA VAL A 88 -12.81 -18.36 -5.18
C VAL A 88 -13.60 -18.34 -3.87
N ASP A 89 -12.94 -18.13 -2.73
CA ASP A 89 -13.65 -18.04 -1.44
C ASP A 89 -14.49 -16.77 -1.33
N VAL A 90 -13.97 -15.61 -1.76
CA VAL A 90 -14.74 -14.35 -1.79
C VAL A 90 -15.98 -14.48 -2.68
N SER A 91 -15.87 -15.15 -3.84
CA SER A 91 -17.02 -15.36 -4.74
C SER A 91 -18.11 -16.25 -4.11
N LYS A 92 -17.77 -17.16 -3.22
CA LYS A 92 -18.74 -18.02 -2.53
C LYS A 92 -19.41 -17.30 -1.36
N GLU A 93 -18.66 -16.47 -0.64
CA GLU A 93 -19.17 -15.67 0.47
C GLU A 93 -20.18 -14.61 -0.02
N VAL A 94 -19.87 -13.91 -1.11
CA VAL A 94 -20.79 -12.95 -1.76
C VAL A 94 -22.05 -13.62 -2.33
N ALA A 95 -21.97 -14.88 -2.76
CA ALA A 95 -23.13 -15.63 -3.23
C ALA A 95 -24.00 -16.19 -2.11
N GLN A 96 -23.50 -16.22 -0.86
CA GLN A 96 -24.20 -16.73 0.31
C GLN A 96 -24.94 -15.62 1.08
N ASP A 97 -24.51 -14.37 0.94
CA ASP A 97 -25.15 -13.17 1.51
C ASP A 97 -26.19 -12.50 0.57
N ALA A 98 -26.45 -13.07 -0.61
CA ALA A 98 -27.44 -12.61 -1.60
C ALA A 98 -28.69 -13.51 -1.64
#